data_AF-A0A4U0WUJ3-F1
#
_entry.id   AF-A0A4U0WUJ3-F1
#
_cell.length_a   1.000
_cell.length_b   1.000
_cell.length_c   1.000
_cell.angle_alpha   90.00
_cell.angle_beta   90.00
_cell.angle_gamma   90.00
#
_symmetry.space_group_name_H-M   'P 1'
#
loop_
_entity.id
_entity.type
_entity.pdbx_description
1 polymer ?
#
loop_
_entity_poly.entity_id
_entity_poly.type
_entity_poly.pdbx_seq_one_letter_code
_entity_poly.pdbx_strand_id
1 'polypeptide(L)'
;MEVDSINLRLLGVDISRKAVNLARRNQKRLEHEYTGPNQFELSALQGLQFIQADVLKDDSGPTDTNVQALMDVLKGHAKQSGEALRWDILISNPPYISPSSFNKSTSRSVRNFEPKLALVPPEVPGSTGLNAGDVFYPRLLAIAEEVSAKMVLFEVADLEQADRVANMAKRSSSWNGIQIWRDVPAETPVELTKSRFKVLGHGSGRSVFCWRGEAAKWLGLASEKSGRA
;
A
#
# COMPACT_ATOMS: atom_id res chain seq x y z
N MET A 1 -5.06 8.63 33.43
CA MET A 1 -5.01 8.82 31.97
C MET A 1 -5.97 7.80 31.39
N GLU A 2 -7.12 8.24 30.88
CA GLU A 2 -7.91 7.40 30.00
C GLU A 2 -7.01 7.02 28.82
N VAL A 3 -6.76 5.73 28.67
CA VAL A 3 -6.26 5.23 27.40
C VAL A 3 -7.45 5.38 26.48
N ASP A 4 -7.45 6.41 25.63
CA ASP A 4 -8.42 6.51 24.54
C ASP A 4 -8.43 5.13 23.86
N SER A 5 -9.59 4.46 23.91
CA SER A 5 -9.73 3.14 23.34
C SER A 5 -9.50 3.27 21.84
N ILE A 6 -8.36 2.79 21.35
CA ILE A 6 -8.06 2.77 19.92
C ILE A 6 -9.15 1.93 19.26
N ASN A 7 -9.88 2.51 18.30
CA ASN A 7 -10.81 1.77 17.46
C ASN A 7 -10.11 1.48 16.13
N LEU A 8 -9.78 0.21 15.88
CA LEU A 8 -9.11 -0.20 14.66
C LEU A 8 -10.13 -0.67 13.63
N ARG A 9 -10.24 0.08 12.53
CA ARG A 9 -10.99 -0.30 11.34
C ARG A 9 -10.04 -0.76 10.25
N LEU A 10 -10.35 -1.89 9.62
CA LEU A 10 -9.53 -2.47 8.57
C LEU A 10 -10.38 -2.75 7.33
N LEU A 11 -9.87 -2.39 6.17
CA LEU A 11 -10.49 -2.65 4.87
C LEU A 11 -9.48 -3.26 3.92
N GLY A 12 -9.72 -4.50 3.51
CA GLY A 12 -9.01 -5.13 2.40
C GLY A 12 -9.70 -4.87 1.07
N VAL A 13 -8.93 -4.55 0.05
CA VAL A 13 -9.42 -4.28 -1.31
C VAL A 13 -8.68 -5.19 -2.28
N ASP A 14 -9.41 -5.84 -3.18
CA ASP A 14 -8.79 -6.59 -4.29
C ASP A 14 -9.72 -6.56 -5.51
N ILE A 15 -9.15 -6.44 -6.71
CA ILE A 15 -9.92 -6.49 -7.96
C ILE A 15 -10.47 -7.92 -8.23
N SER A 16 -9.80 -8.94 -7.70
CA SER A 16 -10.14 -10.35 -7.86
C SER A 16 -11.17 -10.81 -6.84
N ARG A 17 -12.37 -11.12 -7.31
CA ARG A 17 -13.43 -11.75 -6.49
C ARG A 17 -12.94 -13.02 -5.78
N LYS A 18 -12.06 -13.80 -6.41
CA LYS A 18 -11.47 -15.01 -5.84
C LYS A 18 -10.59 -14.68 -4.63
N ALA A 19 -9.76 -13.63 -4.73
CA ALA A 19 -8.91 -13.17 -3.65
C ALA A 19 -9.74 -12.64 -2.47
N VAL A 20 -10.75 -11.79 -2.74
CA VAL A 20 -11.70 -11.31 -1.72
C VAL A 20 -12.38 -12.48 -0.98
N ASN A 21 -12.87 -13.47 -1.72
CA ASN A 21 -13.52 -14.65 -1.12
C ASN A 21 -12.55 -15.53 -0.33
N LEU A 22 -11.29 -15.62 -0.74
CA LEU A 22 -10.25 -16.33 0.02
C LEU A 22 -9.90 -15.56 1.31
N ALA A 23 -9.74 -14.24 1.23
CA ALA A 23 -9.45 -13.40 2.39
C ALA A 23 -10.55 -13.47 3.46
N ARG A 24 -11.83 -13.44 3.06
CA ARG A 24 -12.97 -13.66 3.97
C ARG A 24 -12.96 -15.06 4.60
N ARG A 25 -12.54 -16.10 3.88
CA ARG A 25 -12.39 -17.45 4.45
C ARG A 25 -11.24 -17.52 5.45
N ASN A 26 -10.12 -16.85 5.14
CA ASN A 26 -8.98 -16.76 6.05
C ASN A 26 -9.37 -16.02 7.34
N GLN A 27 -10.11 -14.91 7.24
CA GLN A 27 -10.66 -14.19 8.38
C GLN A 27 -11.51 -15.12 9.27
N LYS A 28 -12.54 -15.78 8.72
CA LYS A 28 -13.41 -16.70 9.47
C LYS A 28 -12.63 -17.83 10.15
N ARG A 29 -11.62 -18.37 9.47
CA ARG A 29 -10.75 -19.41 10.02
C ARG A 29 -9.94 -18.86 11.20
N LEU A 30 -9.33 -17.69 11.05
CA LEU A 30 -8.57 -17.04 12.11
C LEU A 30 -9.46 -16.68 13.30
N GLU A 31 -10.70 -16.24 13.09
CA GLU A 31 -11.66 -15.97 14.16
C GLU A 31 -11.98 -17.24 14.94
N HIS A 32 -12.21 -18.36 14.26
CA HIS A 32 -12.50 -19.65 14.90
C HIS A 32 -11.28 -20.23 15.63
N GLU A 33 -10.08 -20.04 15.09
CA GLU A 33 -8.82 -20.50 15.70
C GLU A 33 -8.29 -19.55 16.79
N TYR A 34 -8.89 -18.36 16.96
CA TYR A 34 -8.43 -17.37 17.93
C TYR A 34 -8.65 -17.86 19.36
N THR A 35 -7.55 -18.09 20.06
CA THR A 35 -7.51 -18.50 21.49
C THR A 35 -6.78 -17.49 22.36
N GLY A 36 -6.40 -16.34 21.79
CA GLY A 36 -5.67 -15.30 22.48
C GLY A 36 -6.52 -14.59 23.55
N PRO A 37 -5.88 -13.99 24.58
CA PRO A 37 -6.58 -13.24 25.62
C PRO A 37 -7.00 -11.82 25.17
N ASN A 38 -6.54 -11.35 24.00
CA ASN A 38 -6.66 -9.96 23.58
C ASN A 38 -7.97 -9.69 22.82
N GLN A 39 -8.99 -9.22 23.53
CA GLN A 39 -10.30 -8.90 22.94
C GLN A 39 -10.24 -7.83 21.84
N PHE A 40 -9.23 -6.95 21.86
CA PHE A 40 -9.03 -5.94 20.82
C PHE A 40 -8.64 -6.57 19.49
N GLU A 41 -7.74 -7.57 19.48
CA GLU A 41 -7.36 -8.30 18.26
C GLU A 41 -8.54 -9.04 17.66
N LEU A 42 -9.34 -9.72 18.51
CA LEU A 42 -10.53 -10.42 18.07
C LEU A 42 -11.56 -9.45 17.48
N SER A 43 -11.77 -8.30 18.12
CA SER A 43 -12.69 -7.27 17.64
C SER A 43 -12.22 -6.65 16.33
N ALA A 44 -10.92 -6.39 16.18
CA ALA A 44 -10.34 -5.90 14.92
C ALA A 44 -10.47 -6.94 13.79
N LEU A 45 -10.28 -8.22 14.11
CA LEU A 45 -10.45 -9.32 13.17
C LEU A 45 -11.92 -9.47 12.74
N GLN A 46 -12.86 -9.40 13.67
CA GLN A 46 -14.30 -9.43 13.39
C GLN A 46 -14.78 -8.18 12.62
N GLY A 47 -14.14 -7.04 12.86
CA GLY A 47 -14.41 -5.77 12.18
C GLY A 47 -13.73 -5.62 10.82
N LEU A 48 -12.84 -6.53 10.42
CA LEU A 48 -12.13 -6.48 9.14
C LEU A 48 -13.11 -6.69 7.98
N GLN A 49 -13.14 -5.72 7.07
CA GLN A 49 -14.00 -5.75 5.90
C GLN A 49 -13.20 -6.02 4.63
N PHE A 50 -13.85 -6.60 3.63
CA PHE A 50 -13.25 -6.80 2.31
C PHE A 50 -14.21 -6.35 1.21
N ILE A 51 -13.72 -5.59 0.23
CA ILE A 51 -14.47 -5.16 -0.94
C ILE A 51 -13.76 -5.54 -2.24
N GLN A 52 -14.55 -5.75 -3.30
CA GLN A 52 -14.02 -5.91 -4.64
C GLN A 52 -14.07 -4.55 -5.35
N ALA A 53 -12.91 -4.00 -5.70
CA ALA A 53 -12.81 -2.73 -6.42
C ALA A 53 -11.51 -2.66 -7.23
N ASP A 54 -11.49 -1.78 -8.23
CA ASP A 54 -10.32 -1.51 -9.07
C ASP A 54 -9.60 -0.27 -8.56
N VAL A 55 -8.32 -0.43 -8.18
CA VAL A 55 -7.47 0.64 -7.69
C VAL A 55 -7.00 1.56 -8.82
N LEU A 56 -6.80 1.03 -10.03
CA LEU A 56 -6.27 1.77 -11.18
C LEU A 56 -7.36 2.50 -11.96
N LYS A 57 -8.62 2.13 -11.78
CA LYS A 57 -9.74 2.80 -12.45
C LYS A 57 -9.93 4.20 -11.87
N ASP A 58 -9.96 5.18 -12.75
CA ASP A 58 -10.34 6.55 -12.44
C ASP A 58 -11.85 6.75 -12.65
N ASP A 59 -12.43 7.74 -11.96
CA ASP A 59 -13.85 8.11 -12.00
C ASP A 59 -14.33 8.50 -13.44
N SER A 60 -13.42 8.64 -14.41
CA SER A 60 -13.65 9.08 -15.79
C SER A 60 -13.46 8.00 -16.86
N GLY A 61 -13.09 6.77 -16.49
CA GLY A 61 -12.81 5.69 -17.44
C GLY A 61 -14.06 4.95 -17.95
N PRO A 62 -14.00 4.33 -19.15
CA PRO A 62 -15.13 3.56 -19.69
C PRO A 62 -15.56 2.41 -18.76
N THR A 63 -16.87 2.21 -18.63
CA THR A 63 -17.58 1.28 -17.75
C THR A 63 -17.48 -0.20 -18.16
N ASP A 64 -16.50 -0.58 -18.97
CA ASP A 64 -16.45 -1.91 -19.61
C ASP A 64 -16.01 -3.06 -18.68
N THR A 65 -15.77 -2.75 -17.40
CA THR A 65 -15.52 -3.72 -16.33
C THR A 65 -16.65 -3.72 -15.32
N ASN A 66 -17.14 -4.92 -14.96
CA ASN A 66 -18.12 -5.13 -13.87
C ASN A 66 -17.61 -4.76 -12.47
N VAL A 67 -16.37 -4.25 -12.36
CA VAL A 67 -15.74 -3.83 -11.11
C VAL A 67 -15.71 -2.30 -11.07
N GLN A 68 -16.19 -1.73 -9.97
CA GLN A 68 -16.23 -0.29 -9.73
C GLN A 68 -14.84 0.24 -9.34
N ALA A 69 -14.58 1.52 -9.61
CA ALA A 69 -13.37 2.17 -9.10
C ALA A 69 -13.39 2.22 -7.57
N LEU A 70 -12.23 2.07 -6.93
CA LEU A 70 -12.12 2.10 -5.48
C LEU A 70 -12.71 3.40 -4.89
N MET A 71 -12.38 4.54 -5.49
CA MET A 71 -12.82 5.83 -4.96
C MET A 71 -14.35 6.01 -5.05
N ASP A 72 -15.00 5.51 -6.11
CA ASP A 72 -16.47 5.50 -6.20
C ASP A 72 -17.09 4.70 -5.05
N VAL A 73 -16.56 3.51 -4.79
CA VAL A 73 -17.05 2.64 -3.71
C VAL A 73 -16.87 3.34 -2.37
N LEU A 74 -15.69 3.91 -2.10
CA LEU A 74 -15.41 4.58 -0.83
C LEU A 74 -16.25 5.85 -0.63
N LYS A 75 -16.39 6.69 -1.66
CA LYS A 75 -17.24 7.90 -1.63
C LYS A 75 -18.71 7.53 -1.41
N GLY A 76 -19.18 6.45 -2.03
CA GLY A 76 -20.52 5.90 -1.81
C GLY A 76 -20.77 5.52 -0.34
N HIS A 77 -19.84 4.80 0.29
CA HIS A 77 -19.94 4.42 1.70
C HIS A 77 -19.88 5.62 2.64
N ALA A 78 -18.97 6.58 2.38
CA ALA A 78 -18.87 7.82 3.15
C ALA A 78 -20.18 8.62 3.10
N LYS A 79 -20.78 8.75 1.90
CA LYS A 79 -22.07 9.43 1.72
C LYS A 79 -23.22 8.74 2.45
N GLN A 80 -23.25 7.40 2.45
CA GLN A 80 -24.31 6.62 3.11
C GLN A 80 -24.19 6.65 4.65
N SER A 81 -22.97 6.63 5.17
CA SER A 81 -22.71 6.64 6.62
C SER A 81 -22.70 8.05 7.23
N GLY A 82 -22.50 9.09 6.41
CA GLY A 82 -22.26 10.45 6.88
C GLY A 82 -20.86 10.66 7.46
N GLU A 83 -19.98 9.66 7.38
CA GLU A 83 -18.60 9.74 7.85
C GLU A 83 -17.69 10.42 6.81
N ALA A 84 -16.66 11.11 7.28
CA ALA A 84 -15.62 11.63 6.41
C ALA A 84 -14.83 10.48 5.77
N LEU A 85 -14.48 10.62 4.49
CA LEU A 85 -13.61 9.68 3.80
C LEU A 85 -12.16 9.84 4.29
N ARG A 86 -11.84 9.18 5.40
CA ARG A 86 -10.53 9.27 6.05
C ARG A 86 -10.01 7.89 6.43
N TRP A 87 -8.77 7.63 6.06
CA TRP A 87 -7.99 6.49 6.53
C TRP A 87 -6.67 7.00 7.10
N ASP A 88 -6.17 6.39 8.18
CA ASP A 88 -4.90 6.83 8.78
C ASP A 88 -3.69 6.18 8.10
N ILE A 89 -3.84 4.92 7.65
CA ILE A 89 -2.76 4.09 7.12
C ILE A 89 -3.23 3.43 5.83
N LEU A 90 -2.42 3.53 4.77
CA LEU A 90 -2.60 2.78 3.52
C LEU A 90 -1.39 1.89 3.28
N ILE A 91 -1.61 0.58 3.24
CA ILE A 91 -0.57 -0.40 2.90
C ILE A 91 -0.90 -1.09 1.59
N SER A 92 0.11 -1.41 0.79
CA SER A 92 -0.10 -2.16 -0.45
C SER A 92 1.12 -2.99 -0.82
N ASN A 93 0.87 -4.23 -1.20
CA ASN A 93 1.79 -5.05 -1.98
C ASN A 93 1.19 -5.18 -3.39
N PRO A 94 1.35 -4.16 -4.26
CA PRO A 94 0.76 -4.19 -5.58
C PRO A 94 1.57 -5.11 -6.52
N PRO A 95 1.01 -5.51 -7.67
CA PRO A 95 1.82 -6.07 -8.74
C PRO A 95 2.95 -5.09 -9.11
N TYR A 96 4.20 -5.50 -8.98
CA TYR A 96 5.37 -4.63 -9.20
C TYR A 96 6.40 -5.21 -10.18
N ILE A 97 6.15 -6.42 -10.69
CA ILE A 97 7.07 -7.10 -11.62
C ILE A 97 6.72 -6.65 -13.04
N SER A 98 7.67 -6.04 -13.74
CA SER A 98 7.44 -5.68 -15.14
C SER A 98 7.19 -6.92 -16.03
N PRO A 99 6.43 -6.79 -17.14
CA PRO A 99 6.19 -7.92 -18.05
C PRO A 99 7.46 -8.59 -18.57
N SER A 100 8.52 -7.80 -18.80
CA SER A 100 9.82 -8.32 -19.24
C SER A 100 10.54 -9.10 -18.13
N SER A 101 10.47 -8.65 -16.89
CA SER A 101 11.07 -9.32 -15.72
C SER A 101 10.30 -10.58 -15.33
N PHE A 102 8.98 -10.60 -15.54
CA PHE A 102 8.18 -11.81 -15.30
C PHE A 102 8.71 -13.01 -16.08
N ASN A 103 9.02 -12.83 -17.36
CA ASN A 103 9.52 -13.92 -18.20
C ASN A 103 10.99 -14.31 -17.91
N LYS A 104 11.82 -13.35 -17.49
CA LYS A 104 13.27 -13.52 -17.36
C LYS A 104 13.74 -13.87 -15.95
N SER A 105 13.08 -13.34 -14.93
CA SER A 105 13.61 -13.29 -13.56
C SER A 105 12.74 -14.01 -12.53
N THR A 106 11.52 -14.42 -12.88
CA THR A 106 10.67 -15.18 -11.95
C THR A 106 10.92 -16.68 -12.06
N SER A 107 10.87 -17.37 -10.91
CA SER A 107 11.06 -18.81 -10.86
C SER A 107 9.99 -19.52 -11.68
N ARG A 108 10.28 -20.75 -12.13
CA ARG A 108 9.31 -21.55 -12.91
C ARG A 108 8.02 -21.81 -12.13
N SER A 109 8.10 -21.92 -10.80
CA SER A 109 6.92 -22.11 -9.94
C SER A 109 6.02 -20.87 -9.94
N VAL A 110 6.61 -19.68 -9.76
CA VAL A 110 5.88 -18.40 -9.78
C VAL A 110 5.14 -18.24 -11.11
N ARG A 111 5.81 -18.50 -12.25
CA ARG A 111 5.20 -18.39 -13.58
C ARG A 111 4.02 -19.33 -13.82
N ASN A 112 4.06 -20.51 -13.20
CA ASN A 112 3.11 -21.58 -13.50
C ASN A 112 1.94 -21.63 -12.52
N PHE A 113 2.12 -21.17 -11.27
CA PHE A 113 1.16 -21.42 -10.19
C PHE A 113 0.60 -20.13 -9.56
N GLU A 114 1.25 -18.99 -9.75
CA GLU A 114 0.74 -17.73 -9.23
C GLU A 114 -0.07 -16.96 -10.28
N PRO A 115 -1.16 -16.29 -9.89
CA PRO A 115 -1.95 -15.49 -10.82
C PRO A 115 -1.11 -14.33 -11.37
N LYS A 116 -0.98 -14.20 -12.70
CA LYS A 116 -0.29 -13.07 -13.34
C LYS A 116 -0.83 -11.71 -12.88
N LEU A 117 -2.14 -11.62 -12.61
CA LEU A 117 -2.82 -10.43 -12.09
C LEU A 117 -2.25 -9.93 -10.74
N ALA A 118 -1.65 -10.83 -9.94
CA ALA A 118 -1.03 -10.48 -8.66
C ALA A 118 0.46 -10.11 -8.79
N LEU A 119 1.05 -10.28 -9.98
CA LEU A 119 2.50 -10.17 -10.19
C LEU A 119 2.86 -9.06 -11.16
N VAL A 120 2.11 -8.94 -12.25
CA VAL A 120 2.41 -8.04 -13.36
C VAL A 120 1.30 -7.00 -13.49
N PRO A 121 1.63 -5.71 -13.47
CA PRO A 121 0.66 -4.66 -13.76
C PRO A 121 -0.03 -4.81 -15.12
N PRO A 122 -1.25 -4.30 -15.29
CA PRO A 122 -1.88 -4.24 -16.61
C PRO A 122 -1.04 -3.37 -17.56
N GLU A 123 -1.11 -3.66 -18.85
CA GLU A 123 -0.42 -2.87 -19.86
C GLU A 123 -1.12 -1.53 -20.03
N VAL A 124 -0.40 -0.44 -19.71
CA VAL A 124 -0.89 0.93 -19.91
C VAL A 124 -0.14 1.56 -21.08
N PRO A 125 -0.82 2.20 -22.06
CA PRO A 125 -0.15 2.88 -23.17
C PRO A 125 0.92 3.87 -22.67
N GLY A 126 2.14 3.75 -23.18
CA GLY A 126 3.27 4.61 -22.79
C GLY A 126 4.11 4.08 -21.62
N SER A 127 3.68 3.05 -20.91
CA SER A 127 4.51 2.34 -19.94
C SER A 127 5.44 1.34 -20.65
N THR A 128 6.76 1.53 -20.57
CA THR A 128 7.74 0.63 -21.20
C THR A 128 8.72 0.06 -20.18
N GLY A 129 9.04 -1.23 -20.33
CA GLY A 129 10.12 -1.88 -19.56
C GLY A 129 9.95 -1.81 -18.03
N LEU A 130 10.95 -1.22 -17.36
CA LEU A 130 11.00 -1.10 -15.89
C LEU A 130 9.87 -0.23 -15.33
N ASN A 131 9.46 0.82 -16.05
CA ASN A 131 8.40 1.73 -15.60
C ASN A 131 7.02 1.07 -15.62
N ALA A 132 6.83 -0.01 -16.38
CA ALA A 132 5.59 -0.78 -16.36
C ALA A 132 5.36 -1.47 -15.01
N GLY A 133 6.42 -1.77 -14.25
CA GLY A 133 6.29 -2.26 -12.87
C GLY A 133 5.78 -1.20 -11.90
N ASP A 134 5.84 0.08 -12.27
CA ASP A 134 5.55 1.19 -11.36
C ASP A 134 4.10 1.70 -11.47
N VAL A 135 3.28 1.10 -12.35
CA VAL A 135 1.94 1.58 -12.74
C VAL A 135 1.01 1.88 -11.57
N PHE A 136 1.08 1.09 -10.48
CA PHE A 136 0.21 1.26 -9.33
C PHE A 136 0.60 2.45 -8.43
N TYR A 137 1.88 2.80 -8.33
CA TYR A 137 2.33 3.72 -7.28
C TYR A 137 1.82 5.16 -7.45
N PRO A 138 1.76 5.77 -8.66
CA PRO A 138 1.16 7.09 -8.82
C PRO A 138 -0.29 7.13 -8.35
N ARG A 139 -1.07 6.09 -8.69
CA ARG A 139 -2.48 6.02 -8.31
C ARG A 139 -2.67 5.75 -6.82
N LEU A 140 -1.86 4.86 -6.22
CA LEU A 140 -1.87 4.62 -4.78
C LEU A 140 -1.50 5.88 -3.98
N LEU A 141 -0.54 6.68 -4.45
CA LEU A 141 -0.19 7.97 -3.85
C LEU A 141 -1.34 8.98 -3.97
N ALA A 142 -2.02 9.05 -5.12
CA ALA A 142 -3.19 9.90 -5.29
C ALA A 142 -4.34 9.49 -4.36
N ILE A 143 -4.63 8.19 -4.26
CA ILE A 143 -5.63 7.65 -3.32
C ILE A 143 -5.25 8.00 -1.88
N ALA A 144 -3.98 7.87 -1.50
CA ALA A 144 -3.50 8.25 -0.17
C ALA A 144 -3.78 9.73 0.16
N GLU A 145 -3.68 10.61 -0.83
CA GLU A 145 -4.06 12.01 -0.69
C GLU A 145 -5.57 12.18 -0.56
N GLU A 146 -6.36 11.57 -1.44
CA GLU A 146 -7.83 11.64 -1.43
C GLU A 146 -8.45 11.13 -0.12
N VAL A 147 -7.91 10.05 0.46
CA VAL A 147 -8.38 9.50 1.74
C VAL A 147 -7.69 10.08 2.96
N SER A 148 -6.86 11.11 2.78
CA SER A 148 -6.10 11.76 3.87
C SER A 148 -5.23 10.79 4.69
N ALA A 149 -4.68 9.75 4.05
CA ALA A 149 -3.75 8.80 4.67
C ALA A 149 -2.58 9.53 5.32
N LYS A 150 -2.30 9.26 6.59
CA LYS A 150 -1.18 9.84 7.32
C LYS A 150 0.11 9.07 7.11
N MET A 151 0.00 7.78 6.78
CA MET A 151 1.12 6.90 6.47
C MET A 151 0.82 6.03 5.25
N VAL A 152 1.86 5.77 4.46
CA VAL A 152 1.85 4.74 3.42
C VAL A 152 3.02 3.79 3.56
N LEU A 153 2.80 2.52 3.28
CA LEU A 153 3.84 1.50 3.12
C LEU A 153 3.56 0.69 1.85
N PHE A 154 4.41 0.85 0.85
CA PHE A 154 4.26 0.16 -0.43
C PHE A 154 5.41 -0.80 -0.67
N GLU A 155 5.10 -2.07 -0.92
CA GLU A 155 6.10 -3.06 -1.33
C GLU A 155 6.62 -2.76 -2.74
N VAL A 156 7.91 -2.99 -2.95
CA VAL A 156 8.63 -2.79 -4.22
C VAL A 156 9.56 -3.97 -4.48
N ALA A 157 9.94 -4.16 -5.75
CA ALA A 157 10.79 -5.24 -6.20
C ALA A 157 12.24 -5.13 -5.71
N ASP A 158 12.82 -3.93 -5.78
CA ASP A 158 14.23 -3.67 -5.46
C ASP A 158 14.49 -2.19 -5.11
N LEU A 159 15.75 -1.86 -4.83
CA LEU A 159 16.17 -0.49 -4.49
C LEU A 159 16.03 0.51 -5.64
N GLU A 160 16.12 0.07 -6.89
CA GLU A 160 16.00 0.97 -8.03
C GLU A 160 14.53 1.40 -8.17
N GLN A 161 13.60 0.46 -8.07
CA GLN A 161 12.18 0.76 -8.00
C GLN A 161 11.83 1.57 -6.75
N ALA A 162 12.41 1.22 -5.59
CA ALA A 162 12.21 1.99 -4.36
C ALA A 162 12.58 3.47 -4.53
N ASP A 163 13.71 3.77 -5.17
CA ASP A 163 14.14 5.15 -5.43
C ASP A 163 13.17 5.87 -6.37
N ARG A 164 12.70 5.21 -7.45
CA ARG A 164 11.70 5.79 -8.36
C ARG A 164 10.39 6.11 -7.63
N VAL A 165 9.86 5.17 -6.84
CA VAL A 165 8.62 5.34 -6.06
C VAL A 165 8.77 6.42 -5.00
N ALA A 166 9.90 6.47 -4.28
CA ALA A 166 10.20 7.53 -3.33
C ALA A 166 10.29 8.91 -4.00
N ASN A 167 10.85 9.01 -5.21
CA ASN A 167 10.84 10.24 -6.00
C ASN A 167 9.42 10.65 -6.43
N MET A 168 8.52 9.70 -6.75
CA MET A 168 7.12 9.99 -7.03
C MET A 168 6.42 10.59 -5.80
N ALA A 169 6.60 9.98 -4.62
CA ALA A 169 6.06 10.51 -3.36
C ALA A 169 6.61 11.91 -3.05
N LYS A 170 7.92 12.14 -3.26
CA LYS A 170 8.54 13.45 -3.05
C LYS A 170 7.92 14.54 -3.93
N ARG A 171 7.58 14.23 -5.20
CA ARG A 171 6.98 15.20 -6.12
C ARG A 171 5.59 15.66 -5.69
N SER A 172 4.84 14.83 -4.98
CA SER A 172 3.51 15.21 -4.50
C SER A 172 3.57 16.27 -3.39
N SER A 173 4.72 16.47 -2.75
CA SER A 173 4.95 17.46 -1.67
C SER A 173 4.03 17.31 -0.45
N SER A 174 3.27 16.20 -0.38
CA SER A 174 2.31 15.90 0.69
C SER A 174 2.93 15.23 1.92
N TRP A 175 4.16 14.75 1.81
CA TRP A 175 4.81 13.90 2.82
C TRP A 175 5.85 14.68 3.62
N ASN A 176 5.82 14.56 4.95
CA ASN A 176 6.84 15.17 5.82
C ASN A 176 8.15 14.38 5.82
N GLY A 177 8.10 13.08 5.55
CA GLY A 177 9.30 12.30 5.33
C GLY A 177 9.04 11.02 4.55
N ILE A 178 10.13 10.52 3.96
CA ILE A 178 10.16 9.40 3.03
C ILE A 178 11.39 8.56 3.36
N GLN A 179 11.19 7.25 3.50
CA GLN A 179 12.24 6.27 3.78
C GLN A 179 12.08 5.06 2.85
N ILE A 180 13.20 4.37 2.62
CA ILE A 180 13.23 3.08 1.94
C ILE A 180 13.62 2.04 2.98
N TRP A 181 12.81 0.99 3.14
CA TRP A 181 13.09 -0.08 4.09
C TRP A 181 13.50 -1.35 3.34
N ARG A 182 14.55 -1.99 3.83
CA ARG A 182 15.03 -3.28 3.31
C ARG A 182 14.33 -4.47 3.99
N ASP A 183 14.57 -5.69 3.48
CA ASP A 183 13.95 -6.94 3.95
C ASP A 183 13.93 -7.10 5.47
N VAL A 184 15.04 -6.76 6.12
CA VAL A 184 15.12 -6.70 7.58
C VAL A 184 15.30 -5.24 7.97
N PRO A 185 14.23 -4.53 8.37
CA PRO A 185 14.35 -3.17 8.85
C PRO A 185 15.20 -3.15 10.12
N ALA A 186 16.15 -2.21 10.19
CA ALA A 186 16.99 -1.97 11.36
C ALA A 186 16.91 -0.49 11.73
N GLU A 187 17.07 -0.18 13.02
CA GLU A 187 17.02 1.19 13.53
C GLU A 187 18.16 2.06 12.97
N THR A 188 19.31 1.45 12.65
CA THR A 188 20.48 2.13 12.12
C THR A 188 20.34 2.35 10.60
N PRO A 189 20.34 3.61 10.15
CA PRO A 189 20.33 3.93 8.73
C PRO A 189 21.66 3.50 8.12
N VAL A 190 21.60 2.80 6.99
CA VAL A 190 22.78 2.60 6.16
C VAL A 190 22.77 3.71 5.12
N GLU A 191 23.61 4.73 5.29
CA GLU A 191 23.82 5.74 4.25
C GLU A 191 24.35 5.04 3.00
N LEU A 192 23.49 4.93 1.98
CA LEU A 192 23.92 4.51 0.65
C LEU A 192 24.17 5.76 -0.17
N THR A 193 25.38 5.87 -0.68
CA THR A 193 25.93 7.02 -1.43
C THR A 193 25.19 7.40 -2.71
N LYS A 194 24.11 6.71 -3.09
CA LYS A 194 23.36 6.94 -4.34
C LYS A 194 21.89 7.35 -4.17
N SER A 195 21.21 6.96 -3.08
CA SER A 195 19.81 7.36 -2.87
C SER A 195 19.76 8.62 -2.03
N ARG A 196 18.89 9.56 -2.43
CA ARG A 196 18.64 10.80 -1.68
C ARG A 196 17.69 10.58 -0.49
N PHE A 197 17.20 9.36 -0.33
CA PHE A 197 16.29 8.97 0.73
C PHE A 197 17.01 8.11 1.77
N LYS A 198 16.59 8.25 3.02
CA LYS A 198 17.12 7.44 4.11
C LYS A 198 16.74 5.97 3.90
N VAL A 199 17.75 5.11 3.84
CA VAL A 199 17.58 3.66 3.69
C VAL A 199 17.82 2.97 5.02
N LEU A 200 16.83 2.20 5.47
CA LEU A 200 16.86 1.48 6.75
C LEU A 200 16.97 -0.03 6.54
N GLY A 201 17.75 -0.70 7.39
CA GLY A 201 17.85 -2.15 7.40
C GLY A 201 18.92 -2.76 6.51
N HIS A 202 18.83 -4.07 6.31
CA HIS A 202 19.71 -4.88 5.47
C HIS A 202 18.92 -5.83 4.55
N GLY A 203 19.59 -6.41 3.54
CA GLY A 203 18.93 -7.21 2.49
C GLY A 203 18.54 -6.38 1.27
N SER A 204 17.57 -6.81 0.49
CA SER A 204 17.09 -6.07 -0.69
C SER A 204 16.20 -4.90 -0.28
N GLY A 205 16.10 -3.86 -1.11
CA GLY A 205 15.08 -2.82 -0.92
C GLY A 205 13.71 -3.42 -1.09
N ARG A 206 12.83 -3.27 -0.09
CA ARG A 206 11.56 -4.02 -0.03
C ARG A 206 10.34 -3.13 0.04
N SER A 207 10.45 -1.94 0.62
CA SER A 207 9.31 -1.03 0.69
C SER A 207 9.70 0.45 0.70
N VAL A 208 8.76 1.27 0.28
CA VAL A 208 8.80 2.73 0.46
C VAL A 208 7.80 3.10 1.54
N PHE A 209 8.28 3.82 2.54
CA PHE A 209 7.51 4.30 3.67
C PHE A 209 7.44 5.82 3.66
N CYS A 210 6.24 6.39 3.70
CA CYS A 210 6.05 7.84 3.79
C CYS A 210 5.11 8.18 4.94
N TRP A 211 5.32 9.32 5.59
CA TRP A 211 4.46 9.80 6.68
C TRP A 211 4.21 11.31 6.60
N ARG A 212 3.10 11.75 7.18
CA ARG A 212 2.74 13.17 7.32
C ARG A 212 1.90 13.46 8.57
N GLY A 213 1.87 14.73 8.96
CA GLY A 213 1.08 15.21 10.09
C GLY A 213 1.40 14.49 11.39
N GLU A 214 0.37 14.00 12.06
CA GLU A 214 0.49 13.33 13.37
C GLU A 214 1.25 12.01 13.33
N ALA A 215 1.38 11.37 12.17
CA ALA A 215 2.11 10.12 12.03
C ALA A 215 3.57 10.23 12.49
N ALA A 216 4.21 11.40 12.33
CA ALA A 216 5.56 11.62 12.84
C ALA A 216 5.62 11.40 14.37
N LYS A 217 4.59 11.86 15.11
CA LYS A 217 4.49 11.68 16.56
C LYS A 217 4.28 10.21 16.93
N TRP A 218 3.44 9.50 16.17
CA TRP A 218 3.17 8.07 16.39
C TRP A 218 4.43 7.22 16.27
N LEU A 219 5.34 7.64 15.38
CA LEU A 219 6.58 6.92 15.07
C LEU A 219 7.78 7.41 15.91
N GLY A 220 7.59 8.39 16.80
CA GLY A 220 8.70 9.00 17.54
C GLY A 220 9.72 9.73 16.64
N LEU A 221 9.32 10.09 15.42
CA LEU A 221 10.18 10.81 14.48
C LEU A 221 10.13 12.30 14.80
N ALA A 222 11.30 12.91 15.01
CA ALA A 222 11.41 14.35 15.16
C ALA A 222 10.82 15.03 13.90
N SER A 223 10.14 16.16 14.09
CA SER A 223 9.71 16.99 12.96
C SER A 223 10.96 17.52 12.27
N GLU A 224 11.36 16.92 11.16
CA GLU A 224 12.37 17.50 10.29
C GLU A 224 11.83 18.84 9.80
N LYS A 225 12.39 19.93 10.32
CA LYS A 225 12.07 21.27 9.86
C LYS A 225 12.39 21.30 8.36
N SER A 226 11.35 21.48 7.54
CA SER A 226 11.50 21.73 6.11
C SER A 226 12.49 22.88 5.94
N GLY A 227 13.68 22.58 5.44
CA GLY A 227 14.66 23.57 5.04
C GLY A 227 14.06 24.37 3.90
N ARG A 228 13.70 25.62 4.18
CA ARG A 228 13.48 26.63 3.13
C ARG A 228 14.79 26.75 2.35
N ALA A 229 14.75 26.41 1.07
CA ALA A 229 15.60 27.03 0.07
C ALA A 229 14.86 28.25 -0.47
#